data_AF-A0A955HS36-F1
#
_entry.id   AF-A0A955HS36-F1
#
_cell.length_a   1.000
_cell.length_b   1.000
_cell.length_c   1.000
_cell.angle_alpha   90.00
_cell.angle_beta   90.00
_cell.angle_gamma   90.00
#
_symmetry.space_group_name_H-M   'P 1'
#
loop_
_entity.id
_entity.type
_entity.pdbx_description
1 polymer ?
#
loop_
_entity_poly.entity_id
_entity_poly.type
_entity_poly.pdbx_seq_one_letter_code
_entity_poly.pdbx_strand_id
1 'polypeptide(L)' 'MLSFLLVVVGALNWLLVGLLDFNLVTALFGSLPMLENLVYILVGLAGLYLVMTHNKDCKMCSK' A
#
# COMPACT_ATOMS: atom_id res chain seq x y z
N MET A 1 1.45 12.31 4.52
CA MET A 1 2.67 11.55 4.90
C MET A 1 2.35 10.10 5.24
N LEU A 2 1.41 9.82 6.16
CA LEU A 2 1.03 8.44 6.51
C LEU A 2 0.52 7.61 5.32
N SER A 3 -0.25 8.22 4.42
CA SER A 3 -0.73 7.61 3.17
C SER A 3 0.41 7.15 2.25
N PHE A 4 1.51 7.90 2.17
CA PHE A 4 2.69 7.49 1.38
C PHE A 4 3.39 6.27 1.98
N LEU A 5 3.54 6.24 3.31
CA LEU A 5 4.11 5.08 4.02
C LEU A 5 3.27 3.81 3.80
N LEU A 6 1.94 3.91 3.91
CA LEU A 6 1.04 2.79 3.66
C LEU A 6 1.14 2.26 2.22
N VAL A 7 1.25 3.16 1.24
CA VAL A 7 1.44 2.80 -0.17
C VAL A 7 2.79 2.12 -0.41
N VAL A 8 3.87 2.62 0.19
CA VAL A 8 5.20 2.03 0.07
C VAL A 8 5.24 0.62 0.70
N VAL A 9 4.68 0.45 1.90
CA VAL A 9 4.60 -0.86 2.56
C VAL A 9 3.76 -1.83 1.72
N GLY A 10 2.64 -1.35 1.18
CA GLY A 10 1.80 -2.12 0.27
C GLY A 10 2.52 -2.55 -1.01
N ALA A 11 3.24 -1.64 -1.66
CA ALA A 11 4.02 -1.91 -2.87
C ALA A 11 5.14 -2.92 -2.61
N LEU A 12 5.82 -2.83 -1.46
CA LEU A 12 6.81 -3.82 -1.05
C LEU A 12 6.16 -5.19 -0.82
N ASN A 13 5.01 -5.27 -0.13
CA ASN A 13 4.32 -6.54 0.04
C ASN A 13 3.94 -7.18 -1.31
N TRP A 14 3.40 -6.39 -2.24
CA TRP A 14 3.05 -6.87 -3.58
C TRP A 14 4.28 -7.30 -4.40
N LEU A 15 5.43 -6.63 -4.23
CA LEU A 15 6.69 -7.03 -4.84
C LEU A 15 7.15 -8.40 -4.32
N LEU A 16 7.10 -8.61 -2.99
CA LEU A 16 7.50 -9.89 -2.39
C LEU A 16 6.53 -11.03 -2.75
N VAL A 17 5.23 -10.76 -2.81
CA VAL A 17 4.23 -11.73 -3.28
C VAL A 17 4.47 -12.07 -4.76
N GLY A 18 4.74 -11.08 -5.61
CA GLY A 18 4.94 -11.32 -7.05
C GLY A 18 6.27 -11.99 -7.43
N LEU A 19 7.34 -11.82 -6.63
CA LEU A 19 8.66 -12.40 -6.91
C LEU A 19 8.93 -13.71 -6.18
N LEU A 20 8.42 -13.85 -4.96
CA LEU A 20 8.80 -14.91 -4.03
C LEU A 20 7.60 -15.66 -3.45
N ASP A 21 6.37 -15.35 -3.90
CA ASP A 21 5.11 -15.83 -3.28
C ASP A 21 5.04 -15.58 -1.77
N PHE A 22 5.78 -14.58 -1.29
CA PHE A 22 5.94 -14.29 0.13
C PHE A 22 5.03 -13.15 0.57
N ASN A 23 4.06 -13.47 1.42
CA ASN A 23 3.16 -12.48 2.02
C ASN A 23 3.69 -12.01 3.37
N LEU A 24 4.12 -10.74 3.41
CA LEU A 24 4.72 -10.09 4.58
C LEU A 24 3.70 -9.97 5.72
N VAL A 25 2.41 -9.78 5.38
CA VAL A 25 1.30 -9.73 6.36
C VAL A 25 1.15 -11.08 7.05
N THR A 26 1.09 -12.16 6.27
CA THR A 26 0.99 -13.55 6.78
C THR A 26 2.22 -13.92 7.61
N ALA A 27 3.41 -13.48 7.20
CA ALA A 27 4.65 -13.77 7.92
C ALA A 27 4.72 -13.12 9.31
N LEU A 28 4.15 -11.92 9.47
CA LEU A 28 4.17 -11.18 10.74
C LEU A 28 2.99 -11.53 11.66
N PHE A 29 1.79 -11.71 11.11
CA PHE A 29 0.56 -11.88 11.89
C PHE A 29 -0.05 -13.29 11.81
N GLY A 30 0.56 -14.19 11.05
CA GLY A 30 0.03 -15.52 10.76
C GLY A 30 -1.03 -15.53 9.65
N SER A 31 -1.51 -16.72 9.29
CA SER A 31 -2.51 -16.94 8.24
C SER A 31 -3.91 -16.52 8.70
N LEU A 32 -4.17 -15.22 8.70
CA LEU A 32 -5.48 -14.63 8.98
C LEU A 32 -6.03 -13.97 7.71
N PRO A 33 -6.82 -14.69 6.89
CA PRO A 33 -7.27 -14.19 5.58
C PRO A 33 -8.12 -12.91 5.68
N MET A 34 -8.82 -12.71 6.80
CA MET A 34 -9.58 -11.49 7.04
C MET A 34 -8.68 -10.27 7.28
N LEU A 35 -7.53 -10.47 7.94
CA LEU A 35 -6.57 -9.40 8.21
C LEU A 35 -5.79 -9.00 6.97
N GLU A 36 -5.40 -9.98 6.15
CA GLU A 36 -4.74 -9.76 4.85
C GLU A 36 -5.61 -8.89 3.93
N ASN A 37 -6.89 -9.25 3.78
CA ASN A 37 -7.85 -8.47 3.00
C ASN A 37 -8.03 -7.04 3.56
N LEU A 38 -8.08 -6.88 4.88
CA LEU A 38 -8.20 -5.56 5.51
C LEU A 38 -7.00 -4.67 5.17
N VAL A 39 -5.79 -5.22 5.28
CA VAL A 39 -4.54 -4.51 4.95
C VAL A 39 -4.52 -4.11 3.47
N TYR A 40 -4.93 -5.00 2.57
CA TYR A 40 -4.98 -4.68 1.14
C TYR A 40 -5.99 -3.60 0.78
N ILE A 41 -7.17 -3.59 1.42
CA ILE A 41 -8.16 -2.53 1.25
C ILE A 41 -7.59 -1.19 1.74
N LEU A 42 -6.94 -1.16 2.91
CA LEU A 42 -6.33 0.07 3.45
C LEU A 42 -5.19 0.59 2.58
N VAL A 43 -4.33 -0.29 2.07
CA VAL A 43 -3.27 0.05 1.11
C VAL A 43 -3.85 0.63 -0.17
N GLY A 44 -4.88 -0.01 -0.74
CA GLY A 44 -5.56 0.45 -1.95
C GLY A 44 -6.21 1.82 -1.78
N LEU A 45 -6.90 2.04 -0.65
CA LEU A 45 -7.48 3.34 -0.30
C LEU A 45 -6.41 4.42 -0.10
N ALA A 46 -5.28 4.07 0.53
CA ALA A 46 -4.15 4.99 0.69
C ALA A 46 -3.55 5.39 -0.68
N GLY A 47 -3.45 4.44 -1.61
CA GLY A 47 -3.02 4.69 -2.99
C GLY A 47 -3.98 5.60 -3.74
N LEU A 48 -5.28 5.32 -3.65
CA LEU A 48 -6.32 6.15 -4.25
C LEU A 48 -6.29 7.59 -3.71
N TYR A 49 -6.16 7.73 -2.38
CA TYR A 49 -6.04 9.03 -1.73
C TYR A 49 -4.82 9.80 -2.24
N LEU A 50 -3.67 9.12 -2.36
CA LEU A 50 -2.44 9.73 -2.85
C LEU A 50 -2.58 10.20 -4.31
N VAL A 51 -3.25 9.43 -5.16
CA VAL A 51 -3.55 9.82 -6.56
C VAL A 51 -4.51 11.00 -6.60
N MET A 52 -5.56 11.00 -5.78
CA MET A 52 -6.54 12.09 -5.72
C MET A 52 -5.96 13.39 -5.18
N THR A 53 -5.06 13.33 -4.19
CA THR A 53 -4.38 14.52 -3.64
C THR A 53 -3.10 14.89 -4.38
N HIS A 54 -2.64 14.05 -5.32
CA HIS A 54 -1.40 14.27 -6.08
C HIS A 54 -1.32 15.67 -6.70
N ASN A 55 -2.40 16.15 -7.33
CA ASN A 55 -2.44 17.47 -7.95
C ASN A 55 -2.37 18.64 -6.96
N LYS A 56 -2.73 18.43 -5.68
CA LYS A 56 -2.65 19.47 -4.64
C LYS A 56 -1.29 19.49 -3.93
N ASP A 57 -0.64 18.34 -3.82
CA ASP A 57 0.64 18.17 -3.12
C ASP A 57 1.86 18.28 -4.06
N CYS A 58 1.66 18.11 -5.38
CA CYS A 58 2.73 18.15 -6.37
C CYS A 58 3.16 19.59 -6.70
N LYS A 59 4.25 20.06 -6.07
CA LYS A 59 4.89 21.36 -6.37
C LYS A 59 5.35 21.54 -7.82
N MET A 60 5.48 20.44 -8.58
CA MET A 60 5.94 20.43 -9.97
C MET A 60 4.82 20.27 -11.01
N CYS A 61 3.58 19.99 -10.58
CA CYS A 61 2.47 19.69 -11.49
C CYS A 61 1.68 20.93 -11.92
N SER A 62 2.01 22.11 -11.39
CA SER A 62 1.47 23.40 -11.82
C SER A 62 2.58 24.24 -12.46
N LYS A 63 3.01 23.86 -13.66
CA LYS A 63 3.83 24.73 -14.51
C LYS A 63 3.26 24.77 -15.92
#